data_AF-A0AAW0HDF9-F1
#
_entry.id   AF-A0AAW0HDF9-F1
#
_cell.length_a   1.000
_cell.length_b   1.000
_cell.length_c   1.000
_cell.angle_alpha   90.00
_cell.angle_beta   90.00
_cell.angle_gamma   90.00
#
_symmetry.space_group_name_H-M   'P 1'
#
loop_
_entity.id
_entity.type
_entity.pdbx_description
1 polymer ?
#
loop_
_entity_poly.entity_id
_entity_poly.type
_entity_poly.pdbx_seq_one_letter_code
_entity_poly.pdbx_strand_id
1 'polypeptide(L)'
;MGQGLSSTYASELDKFIDYYLQPNICFCNDVRTVVNTMCAFLKKRGFQDTDYPVRISKVVKGGSSGKGKMLMGRSDAKLMVFLNNFTSIEDQLKK
;
A
#
# COMPACT_ATOMS: atom_id res chain seq x y z
N MET A 1 -20.82 -17.90 9.80
CA MET A 1 -19.70 -18.05 8.84
C MET A 1 -20.29 -17.82 7.45
N GLY A 2 -19.80 -16.83 6.70
CA GLY A 2 -20.36 -16.50 5.37
C GLY A 2 -20.13 -17.62 4.37
N GLN A 3 -20.95 -17.67 3.31
CA GLN A 3 -20.73 -18.60 2.18
C GLN A 3 -19.32 -18.41 1.64
N GLY A 4 -18.59 -19.52 1.44
CA GLY A 4 -17.29 -19.51 0.77
C GLY A 4 -17.47 -19.44 -0.75
N LEU A 5 -16.44 -18.97 -1.46
CA LEU A 5 -16.44 -18.90 -2.92
C LEU A 5 -16.74 -20.27 -3.57
N SER A 6 -16.25 -21.36 -2.99
CA SER A 6 -16.48 -22.74 -3.46
C SER A 6 -17.95 -23.18 -3.44
N SER A 7 -18.81 -22.47 -2.72
CA SER A 7 -20.23 -22.77 -2.57
C SER A 7 -21.12 -21.70 -3.22
N THR A 8 -20.53 -20.74 -3.93
CA THR A 8 -21.25 -19.66 -4.62
C THR A 8 -21.62 -20.11 -6.02
N TYR A 9 -22.89 -19.94 -6.39
CA TYR A 9 -23.33 -20.21 -7.76
C TYR A 9 -22.71 -19.22 -8.75
N ALA A 10 -22.47 -19.66 -9.99
CA ALA A 10 -21.85 -18.83 -11.02
C ALA A 10 -22.61 -17.51 -11.26
N SER A 11 -23.94 -17.54 -11.19
CA SER A 11 -24.82 -16.38 -11.33
C SER A 11 -24.74 -15.39 -10.17
N GLU A 12 -24.13 -15.77 -9.04
CA GLU A 12 -24.01 -14.95 -7.84
C GLU A 12 -22.58 -14.45 -7.59
N LEU A 13 -21.64 -14.75 -8.49
CA LEU A 13 -20.25 -14.32 -8.38
C LEU A 13 -20.10 -12.80 -8.34
N ASP A 14 -20.90 -12.06 -9.10
CA ASP A 14 -20.87 -10.60 -9.08
C ASP A 14 -21.28 -10.05 -7.72
N LYS A 15 -22.33 -10.61 -7.10
CA LYS A 15 -22.75 -10.26 -5.75
C LYS A 15 -21.68 -10.63 -4.72
N PHE A 16 -21.06 -11.79 -4.89
CA PHE A 16 -20.00 -12.23 -3.99
C PHE A 16 -18.80 -11.28 -4.03
N ILE A 17 -18.42 -10.80 -5.22
CA ILE A 17 -17.37 -9.79 -5.39
C ILE A 17 -17.76 -8.50 -4.66
N ASP A 18 -18.96 -7.97 -4.90
CA ASP A 18 -19.39 -6.68 -4.34
C ASP A 18 -19.49 -6.72 -2.79
N TYR A 19 -20.01 -7.80 -2.21
CA TYR A 19 -20.21 -7.90 -0.76
C TYR A 19 -18.95 -8.31 0.01
N TYR A 20 -18.11 -9.19 -0.54
CA TYR A 20 -17.03 -9.81 0.23
C TYR A 20 -15.62 -9.42 -0.22
N LEU A 21 -15.45 -9.01 -1.47
CA LEU A 21 -14.13 -8.75 -2.04
C LEU A 21 -13.88 -7.26 -2.29
N GLN A 22 -14.91 -6.51 -2.67
CA GLN A 22 -14.78 -5.11 -3.02
C GLN A 22 -14.49 -4.28 -1.77
N PRO A 23 -13.39 -3.52 -1.75
CA PRO A 23 -13.03 -2.69 -0.60
C PRO A 23 -14.00 -1.52 -0.52
N ASN A 24 -14.58 -1.30 0.64
CA ASN A 24 -15.46 -0.15 0.84
C ASN A 24 -14.66 1.17 0.85
N ILE A 25 -15.39 2.28 0.65
CA ILE A 25 -14.82 3.63 0.57
C ILE A 25 -14.10 4.00 1.87
N CYS A 26 -14.63 3.59 3.03
CA CYS A 26 -14.04 3.87 4.34
C CYS A 26 -12.65 3.25 4.48
N PHE A 27 -12.52 1.96 4.19
CA PHE A 27 -11.24 1.23 4.21
C PHE A 27 -10.23 1.84 3.22
N CYS A 28 -10.68 2.24 2.03
CA CYS A 28 -9.81 2.93 1.08
C CYS A 28 -9.30 4.27 1.61
N ASN A 29 -10.15 5.02 2.32
CA ASN A 29 -9.79 6.29 2.94
C ASN A 29 -8.86 6.10 4.14
N ASP A 30 -9.06 5.08 4.96
CA ASP A 30 -8.19 4.76 6.10
C ASP A 30 -6.79 4.39 5.61
N VAL A 31 -6.69 3.48 4.63
CA VAL A 31 -5.41 3.10 4.01
C VAL A 31 -4.72 4.32 3.41
N ARG A 32 -5.47 5.19 2.71
CA ARG A 32 -4.92 6.44 2.15
C ARG A 32 -4.38 7.35 3.26
N THR A 33 -5.13 7.51 4.34
CA THR A 33 -4.76 8.36 5.47
C THR A 33 -3.48 7.86 6.13
N VAL A 34 -3.41 6.57 6.43
CA VAL A 34 -2.23 5.94 7.03
C VAL A 34 -1.01 6.08 6.10
N VAL A 35 -1.17 5.80 4.80
CA VAL A 35 -0.08 5.97 3.82
C VAL A 35 0.37 7.42 3.75
N ASN A 36 -0.56 8.39 3.72
CA ASN A 36 -0.22 9.81 3.67
C ASN A 36 0.51 10.26 4.94
N THR A 37 0.08 9.81 6.11
CA THR A 37 0.74 10.08 7.39
C THR A 37 2.15 9.51 7.41
N MET A 38 2.33 8.26 6.98
CA MET A 38 3.67 7.66 6.85
C MET A 38 4.54 8.44 5.86
N CYS A 39 4.01 8.81 4.69
CA CYS A 39 4.75 9.65 3.72
C CYS A 39 5.16 10.99 4.33
N ALA A 40 4.26 11.65 5.05
CA ALA A 40 4.52 12.94 5.68
C ALA A 40 5.55 12.82 6.80
N PHE A 41 5.47 11.77 7.61
CA PHE A 41 6.45 11.46 8.64
C PHE A 41 7.83 11.19 8.05
N LEU A 42 7.91 10.30 7.05
CA LEU A 42 9.17 9.96 6.40
C LEU A 42 9.82 11.21 5.76
N LYS A 43 9.02 12.08 5.12
CA LYS A 43 9.53 13.33 4.52
C LYS A 43 9.98 14.38 5.55
N LYS A 44 9.30 14.47 6.71
CA LYS A 44 9.54 15.53 7.70
C LYS A 44 10.49 15.14 8.82
N ARG A 45 10.52 13.88 9.24
CA ARG A 45 11.22 13.46 10.47
C ARG A 45 12.12 12.24 10.30
N GLY A 46 11.92 11.41 9.27
CA GLY A 46 12.62 10.12 9.15
C GLY A 46 14.14 10.20 8.99
N PHE A 47 14.69 11.35 8.58
CA PHE A 47 16.09 11.50 8.21
C PHE A 47 16.70 12.86 8.63
N GLN A 48 16.09 13.54 9.60
CA GLN A 48 16.61 14.82 10.11
C GLN A 48 17.74 14.63 11.13
N ASP A 49 17.75 13.51 11.85
CA ASP A 49 18.71 13.21 12.92
C ASP A 49 19.82 12.23 12.46
N THR A 50 20.05 12.10 11.15
CA THR A 50 21.10 11.24 10.60
C THR A 50 22.24 12.08 10.05
N ASP A 51 23.50 11.68 10.32
CA ASP A 51 24.72 12.36 9.83
C ASP A 51 24.74 12.56 8.30
N TYR A 52 23.93 11.77 7.58
CA TYR A 52 23.67 11.91 6.16
C TYR A 52 22.22 12.36 5.95
N PRO A 53 21.95 13.59 5.48
CA PRO A 53 20.59 14.04 5.22
C PRO A 53 20.01 13.26 4.03
N VAL A 54 19.21 12.24 4.32
CA VAL A 54 18.55 11.43 3.29
C VAL A 54 17.25 12.12 2.89
N ARG A 55 17.16 12.55 1.63
CA ARG A 55 15.96 13.22 1.10
C ARG A 55 15.11 12.23 0.33
N ILE A 56 13.82 12.18 0.61
CA ILE A 56 12.87 11.35 -0.14
C ILE A 56 12.45 12.09 -1.42
N SER A 57 12.77 11.54 -2.60
CA SER A 57 12.27 12.08 -3.88
C SER A 57 10.80 11.77 -4.07
N LYS A 58 10.43 10.50 -3.83
CA LYS A 58 9.12 9.99 -4.23
C LYS A 58 8.68 8.87 -3.30
N VAL A 59 7.38 8.84 -3.04
CA VAL A 59 6.75 7.67 -2.42
C VAL A 59 5.68 7.18 -3.38
N VAL A 60 5.71 5.89 -3.69
CA VAL A 60 4.80 5.23 -4.62
C VAL A 60 4.05 4.13 -3.89
N LYS A 61 2.75 4.08 -4.08
CA LYS A 61 1.91 2.98 -3.59
C LYS A 61 2.04 1.80 -4.56
N GLY A 62 2.65 0.72 -4.10
CA GLY A 62 2.81 -0.52 -4.86
C GLY A 62 1.74 -1.57 -4.52
N GLY A 63 1.89 -2.76 -5.09
CA GLY A 63 1.03 -3.92 -4.76
C GLY A 63 -0.41 -3.82 -5.28
N SER A 64 -1.30 -4.67 -4.77
CA SER A 64 -2.73 -4.70 -5.12
C SER A 64 -3.41 -3.35 -4.85
N SER A 65 -2.95 -2.67 -3.80
CA SER A 65 -3.40 -1.36 -3.37
C SER A 65 -3.04 -0.22 -4.33
N GLY A 66 -1.97 -0.37 -5.13
CA GLY A 66 -1.60 0.55 -6.21
C GLY A 66 -2.24 0.21 -7.56
N LYS A 67 -2.67 -1.05 -7.76
CA LYS A 67 -3.29 -1.55 -9.00
C LYS A 67 -4.82 -1.52 -9.00
N GLY A 68 -5.45 -1.00 -7.94
CA GLY A 68 -6.91 -0.97 -7.80
C GLY A 68 -7.55 -2.36 -7.57
N LYS A 69 -6.76 -3.38 -7.22
CA LYS A 69 -7.22 -4.76 -6.97
C LYS A 69 -7.21 -5.12 -5.48
N MET A 70 -7.47 -4.14 -4.63
CA MET A 70 -7.44 -4.33 -3.18
C MET A 70 -8.65 -5.14 -2.76
N LEU A 71 -8.46 -6.18 -1.96
CA LEU A 71 -9.52 -6.98 -1.37
C LEU A 71 -9.86 -6.47 0.03
N MET A 72 -11.15 -6.40 0.36
CA MET A 72 -11.64 -5.94 1.65
C MET A 72 -11.01 -6.74 2.81
N GLY A 73 -10.39 -6.03 3.75
CA GLY A 73 -9.85 -6.59 5.00
C GLY A 73 -8.67 -7.57 4.86
N ARG A 74 -8.21 -7.87 3.64
CA ARG A 74 -7.16 -8.89 3.40
C ARG A 74 -6.02 -8.44 2.50
N SER A 75 -6.00 -7.18 2.07
CA SER A 75 -4.94 -6.67 1.21
C SER A 75 -3.91 -5.85 1.96
N ASP A 76 -2.65 -6.21 1.72
CA ASP A 76 -1.49 -5.46 2.19
C ASP A 76 -1.33 -4.15 1.41
N ALA A 77 -1.04 -3.06 2.13
CA ALA A 77 -0.56 -1.83 1.53
C ALA A 77 0.97 -1.91 1.39
N LYS A 78 1.48 -2.02 0.16
CA LYS A 78 2.92 -1.96 -0.11
C LYS A 78 3.31 -0.54 -0.49
N LEU A 79 4.31 0.01 0.17
CA LEU A 79 4.84 1.35 -0.09
C LEU A 79 6.28 1.21 -0.60
N MET A 80 6.60 1.86 -1.72
CA MET A 80 7.95 1.96 -2.25
C MET A 80 8.42 3.40 -2.09
N VAL A 81 9.51 3.58 -1.34
CA VAL A 81 10.08 4.88 -1.00
C VAL A 81 11.38 5.06 -1.79
N PHE A 82 11.47 6.14 -2.56
CA PHE A 82 12.67 6.51 -3.32
C PHE A 82 13.44 7.59 -2.55
N LEU A 83 14.73 7.33 -2.33
CA LEU A 83 15.65 8.23 -1.65
C LEU A 83 16.62 8.83 -2.67
N ASN A 84 16.93 10.12 -2.55
CA ASN A 84 17.81 10.85 -3.46
C ASN A 84 19.27 10.41 -3.38
N ASN A 85 19.63 9.74 -2.29
CA ASN A 85 21.01 9.38 -1.98
C ASN A 85 21.43 8.06 -2.66
N PHE A 86 20.49 7.34 -3.28
CA PHE A 86 20.79 6.15 -4.08
C PHE A 86 20.83 6.52 -5.56
N THR A 87 22.02 6.46 -6.15
CA THR A 87 22.26 6.73 -7.57
C THR A 87 22.38 5.43 -8.38
N SER A 88 22.64 4.31 -7.71
CA SER A 88 22.74 2.98 -8.28
C SER A 88 22.00 1.94 -7.43
N ILE A 89 21.69 0.78 -8.03
CA ILE A 89 21.17 -0.39 -7.27
C ILE A 89 22.23 -0.92 -6.30
N GLU A 90 23.52 -0.81 -6.66
CA GLU A 90 24.61 -1.24 -5.78
C GLU A 90 24.66 -0.41 -4.48
N ASP A 91 24.25 0.87 -4.54
CA ASP A 91 24.17 1.73 -3.35
C ASP A 91 23.13 1.21 -2.33
N GLN A 92 22.19 0.36 -2.76
CA GLN A 92 21.21 -0.31 -1.88
C GLN A 92 21.73 -1.65 -1.33
N LEU A 93 22.73 -2.25 -1.99
CA LEU A 93 23.32 -3.54 -1.64
C LEU A 93 24.57 -3.39 -0.76
N LYS A 94 25.30 -2.28 -0.90
CA LYS A 94 26.45 -1.93 -0.06
C LYS A 94 25.91 -1.30 1.22
N LYS A 95 25.97 -2.06 2.31
CA LYS A 95 25.60 -1.63 3.66
C LYS A 95 26.85 -1.57 4.52
#